data_AF-A0A4Q2YS92-F1
#
_entry.id   AF-A0A4Q2YS92-F1
#
_cell.length_a   1.000
_cell.length_b   1.000
_cell.length_c   1.000
_cell.angle_alpha   90.00
_cell.angle_beta   90.00
_cell.angle_gamma   90.00
#
_symmetry.space_group_name_H-M   'P 1'
#
loop_
_entity.id
_entity.type
_entity.pdbx_description
1 polymer ?
#
loop_
_entity_poly.entity_id
_entity_poly.type
_entity_poly.pdbx_seq_one_letter_code
_entity_poly.pdbx_strand_id
1 'polypeptide(L)'
;MKTTQASTSIHEFSGLHQLEAKLLPSGSMEHLHLMSIGLAASSTIGETLPSTVSSVATMLTRGAAGPEVTDEFLRRVSLYGGQSGNGYVHSTMQEWSVYGTRYAHTFLPRLYRVDDPAMRLLGRDMLAETFVQAQGLSFTMHIPERVSAFNPSSNWETELEVMDTI
;
A
#
# COMPACT_ATOMS: atom_id res chain seq x y z
N MET A 1 -1.69 2.90 -0.29
CA MET A 1 -0.82 1.82 0.23
C MET A 1 0.63 2.13 -0.09
N LYS A 2 1.54 1.95 0.86
CA LYS A 2 2.99 2.08 0.68
C LYS A 2 3.71 0.89 1.35
N THR A 3 4.82 0.45 0.77
CA THR A 3 5.63 -0.66 1.27
C THR A 3 7.00 -0.15 1.72
N THR A 4 7.59 -0.80 2.72
CA THR A 4 8.92 -0.45 3.22
C THR A 4 9.71 -1.70 3.56
N GLN A 5 11.03 -1.65 3.36
CA GLN A 5 11.94 -2.74 3.75
C GLN A 5 12.54 -2.55 5.15
N ALA A 6 12.27 -1.41 5.79
CA ALA A 6 12.72 -1.14 7.14
C ALA A 6 11.93 -1.96 8.17
N SER A 7 12.49 -2.09 9.38
CA SER A 7 11.80 -2.65 10.55
C SER A 7 10.69 -1.74 11.09
N THR A 8 10.59 -0.51 10.57
CA THR A 8 9.61 0.51 10.98
C THR A 8 8.91 1.10 9.76
N SER A 9 7.78 1.76 9.98
CA SER A 9 6.98 2.38 8.91
C SER A 9 7.67 3.67 8.40
N ILE A 10 8.42 3.55 7.31
CA ILE A 10 9.16 4.66 6.67
C ILE A 10 8.71 4.80 5.22
N HIS A 11 8.26 6.00 4.85
CA HIS A 11 7.70 6.26 3.52
C HIS A 11 8.21 7.57 2.94
N GLU A 12 8.64 7.51 1.68
CA GLU A 12 8.96 8.69 0.89
C GLU A 12 7.71 9.21 0.18
N PHE A 13 7.53 10.53 0.22
CA PHE A 13 6.44 11.26 -0.42
C PHE A 13 7.00 12.35 -1.33
N SER A 14 6.41 12.45 -2.52
CA SER A 14 6.72 13.51 -3.48
C SER A 14 5.52 14.45 -3.53
N GLY A 15 5.60 15.53 -2.78
CA GLY A 15 4.56 16.53 -2.62
C GLY A 15 3.50 16.18 -1.57
N LEU A 16 2.78 17.21 -1.12
CA LEU A 16 1.79 17.12 -0.03
C LEU A 16 0.49 16.42 -0.44
N HIS A 17 0.17 16.41 -1.73
CA HIS A 17 -1.11 15.93 -2.25
C HIS A 17 -1.41 14.44 -1.95
N GLN A 18 -0.41 13.67 -1.53
CA GLN A 18 -0.55 12.26 -1.16
C GLN A 18 -1.07 12.06 0.26
N LEU A 19 -1.07 13.13 1.08
CA LEU A 19 -1.39 13.11 2.50
C LEU A 19 -2.45 14.17 2.89
N GLU A 20 -2.94 14.94 1.93
CA GLU A 20 -3.94 15.99 2.15
C GLU A 20 -5.29 15.59 1.60
N ALA A 21 -6.27 15.51 2.50
CA ALA A 21 -7.67 15.31 2.15
C ALA A 21 -8.17 16.45 1.25
N LYS A 22 -8.94 16.11 0.22
CA LYS A 22 -9.55 17.08 -0.68
C LYS A 22 -11.05 17.19 -0.43
N LEU A 23 -11.61 18.37 -0.72
CA LEU A 23 -13.05 18.53 -0.81
C LEU A 23 -13.55 17.80 -2.06
N LEU A 24 -14.46 16.85 -1.87
CA LEU A 24 -15.10 16.11 -2.94
C LEU A 24 -16.20 16.95 -3.60
N PRO A 25 -16.59 16.67 -4.86
CA PRO A 25 -17.71 17.35 -5.51
C PRO A 25 -19.04 17.26 -4.74
N SER A 26 -19.19 16.25 -3.88
CA SER A 26 -20.34 16.07 -2.99
C SER A 26 -20.39 17.09 -1.83
N GLY A 27 -19.31 17.84 -1.60
CA GLY A 27 -19.17 18.75 -0.45
C GLY A 27 -18.62 18.08 0.81
N SER A 28 -18.39 16.77 0.78
CA SER A 28 -17.70 16.05 1.87
C SER A 28 -16.18 16.15 1.73
N MET A 29 -15.45 16.12 2.84
CA MET A 29 -14.01 15.95 2.82
C MET A 29 -13.65 14.48 2.54
N GLU A 30 -12.60 14.26 1.76
CA GLU A 30 -11.99 12.96 1.53
C GLU A 30 -11.44 12.39 2.85
N HIS A 31 -11.68 11.10 3.09
CA HIS A 31 -11.05 10.38 4.19
C HIS A 31 -9.84 9.62 3.64
N LEU A 32 -8.65 9.97 4.14
CA LEU A 32 -7.41 9.34 3.71
C LEU A 32 -6.92 8.34 4.76
N HIS A 33 -6.57 7.15 4.27
CA HIS A 33 -5.90 6.11 5.05
C HIS A 33 -4.56 5.75 4.42
N LEU A 34 -3.56 5.54 5.27
CA LEU A 34 -2.25 5.08 4.87
C LEU A 34 -2.01 3.66 5.37
N MET A 35 -2.17 2.69 4.47
CA MET A 35 -1.73 1.32 4.70
C MET A 35 -0.21 1.19 4.52
N SER A 36 0.47 0.79 5.59
CA SER A 36 1.91 0.53 5.64
C SER A 36 2.17 -0.96 5.80
N ILE A 37 2.96 -1.52 4.89
CA ILE A 37 3.36 -2.93 4.92
C ILE A 37 4.89 -3.02 4.93
N GLY A 38 5.43 -3.61 5.98
CA GLY A 38 6.84 -3.92 6.11
C GLY A 38 7.15 -5.27 5.48
N LEU A 39 8.14 -5.35 4.59
CA LEU A 39 8.54 -6.58 3.89
C LEU A 39 10.07 -6.70 3.85
N ALA A 40 10.60 -7.84 4.28
CA ALA A 40 12.02 -8.16 4.14
C ALA A 40 12.20 -9.47 3.40
N ALA A 41 13.26 -9.55 2.59
CA ALA A 41 13.67 -10.79 1.96
C ALA A 41 14.00 -11.82 3.04
N SER A 42 13.56 -13.05 2.84
CA SER A 42 13.80 -14.18 3.73
C SER A 42 14.18 -15.40 2.92
N SER A 43 15.09 -16.21 3.47
CA SER A 43 15.47 -17.49 2.87
C SER A 43 14.60 -18.64 3.33
N THR A 44 13.83 -18.48 4.42
CA THR A 44 13.16 -19.59 5.11
C THR A 44 11.65 -19.41 5.24
N ILE A 45 11.16 -18.17 5.34
CA ILE A 45 9.75 -17.87 5.65
C ILE A 45 9.19 -16.84 4.67
N GLY A 46 7.87 -16.72 4.62
CA GLY A 46 7.19 -15.74 3.78
C GLY A 46 6.82 -16.27 2.39
N GLU A 47 6.23 -15.39 1.61
CA GLU A 47 5.64 -15.71 0.32
C GLU A 47 6.54 -15.25 -0.82
N THR A 48 6.52 -16.02 -1.90
CA THR A 48 7.12 -15.64 -3.17
C THR A 48 6.06 -14.96 -4.05
N LEU A 49 6.49 -14.14 -5.00
CA LEU A 49 5.56 -13.56 -5.98
C LEU A 49 4.70 -14.63 -6.70
N PRO A 50 5.27 -15.76 -7.18
CA PRO A 50 4.48 -16.84 -7.76
C PRO A 50 3.44 -17.41 -6.81
N SER A 51 3.82 -17.73 -5.56
CA SER A 51 2.86 -18.31 -4.59
C SER A 51 1.72 -17.34 -4.26
N THR A 52 2.00 -16.04 -4.11
CA THR A 52 0.96 -15.05 -3.84
C THR A 52 0.01 -14.91 -5.04
N VAL A 53 0.54 -14.83 -6.25
CA VAL A 53 -0.28 -14.74 -7.47
C VAL A 53 -1.14 -16.00 -7.66
N SER A 54 -0.59 -17.20 -7.42
CA SER A 54 -1.35 -18.45 -7.47
C SER A 54 -2.45 -18.50 -6.40
N SER A 55 -2.17 -18.05 -5.17
CA SER A 55 -3.16 -17.97 -4.10
C SER A 55 -4.32 -17.05 -4.47
N VAL A 56 -4.04 -15.84 -4.98
CA VAL A 56 -5.08 -14.89 -5.43
C VAL A 56 -5.88 -15.45 -6.61
N ALA A 57 -5.21 -15.99 -7.63
CA ALA A 57 -5.88 -16.61 -8.77
C ALA A 57 -6.78 -17.79 -8.36
N THR A 58 -6.34 -18.58 -7.38
CA THR A 58 -7.14 -19.68 -6.81
C THR A 58 -8.35 -19.15 -6.04
N MET A 59 -8.19 -18.09 -5.25
CA MET A 59 -9.30 -17.45 -4.52
C MET A 59 -10.34 -16.87 -5.48
N LEU A 60 -9.90 -16.15 -6.52
CA LEU A 60 -10.79 -15.59 -7.53
C LEU A 60 -11.57 -16.69 -8.26
N THR A 61 -10.88 -17.75 -8.68
CA THR A 61 -11.51 -18.90 -9.37
C THR A 61 -12.52 -19.64 -8.49
N ARG A 62 -12.31 -19.68 -7.17
CA ARG A 62 -13.24 -20.31 -6.22
C ARG A 62 -14.39 -19.40 -5.79
N GLY A 63 -14.23 -18.09 -5.93
CA GLY A 63 -15.26 -17.11 -5.63
C GLY A 63 -16.37 -17.10 -6.67
N ALA A 64 -17.39 -16.25 -6.44
CA ALA A 64 -18.43 -15.98 -7.44
C ALA A 64 -17.94 -15.12 -8.62
N ALA A 65 -16.68 -14.68 -8.57
CA ALA A 65 -15.99 -13.96 -9.63
C ALA A 65 -15.58 -15.00 -10.69
N GLY A 66 -16.36 -15.12 -11.77
CA GLY A 66 -16.10 -16.09 -12.83
C GLY A 66 -14.68 -16.02 -13.44
N PRO A 67 -14.32 -16.98 -14.32
CA PRO A 67 -12.96 -17.14 -14.86
C PRO A 67 -12.37 -15.87 -15.52
N GLU A 68 -13.22 -15.01 -16.08
CA GLU A 68 -12.82 -13.73 -16.68
C GLU A 68 -12.11 -12.79 -15.68
N VAL A 69 -12.50 -12.84 -14.40
CA VAL A 69 -11.89 -11.99 -13.36
C VAL A 69 -10.48 -12.47 -13.02
N THR A 70 -10.26 -13.78 -13.01
CA THR A 70 -8.94 -14.37 -12.83
C THR A 70 -8.01 -14.02 -14.00
N ASP A 71 -8.51 -14.07 -15.23
CA ASP A 71 -7.74 -13.71 -16.42
C ASP A 71 -7.37 -12.22 -16.42
N GLU A 72 -8.32 -11.35 -16.06
CA GLU A 72 -8.07 -9.91 -15.94
C GLU A 72 -7.06 -9.60 -14.82
N PHE A 73 -7.13 -10.31 -13.69
CA PHE A 73 -6.14 -10.20 -12.62
C PHE A 73 -4.74 -10.56 -13.14
N LEU A 74 -4.57 -11.71 -13.80
CA LEU A 74 -3.28 -12.14 -14.33
C LEU A 74 -2.74 -11.18 -15.41
N ARG A 75 -3.63 -10.61 -16.24
CA ARG A 75 -3.27 -9.57 -17.20
C ARG A 75 -2.77 -8.31 -16.51
N ARG A 76 -3.40 -7.88 -15.41
CA ARG A 76 -2.93 -6.70 -14.65
C ARG A 76 -1.59 -6.95 -13.96
N VAL A 77 -1.39 -8.15 -13.41
CA VAL A 77 -0.12 -8.57 -12.83
C VAL A 77 1.01 -8.47 -13.86
N SER A 78 0.78 -8.94 -15.10
CA SER A 78 1.81 -8.88 -16.15
C SER A 78 2.11 -7.48 -16.66
N LEU A 79 1.20 -6.52 -16.47
CA LEU A 79 1.45 -5.12 -16.79
C LEU A 79 2.22 -4.39 -15.68
N TYR A 80 2.22 -4.92 -14.46
CA TYR A 80 2.92 -4.30 -13.35
C TYR A 80 4.44 -4.40 -13.57
N GLY A 81 5.14 -3.26 -13.49
CA GLY A 81 6.57 -3.17 -13.81
C GLY A 81 6.89 -3.08 -15.32
N GLY A 82 5.87 -3.11 -16.20
CA GLY A 82 6.02 -3.05 -17.65
C GLY A 82 6.68 -1.78 -18.20
N GLN A 83 6.64 -0.69 -17.44
CA GLN A 83 7.29 0.59 -17.78
C GLN A 83 8.82 0.55 -17.58
N SER A 84 9.33 -0.45 -16.85
CA SER A 84 10.74 -0.62 -16.49
C SER A 84 11.34 -1.95 -16.99
N GLY A 85 10.57 -2.77 -17.72
CA GLY A 85 11.01 -4.06 -18.24
C GLY A 85 9.84 -4.94 -18.69
N ASN A 86 10.10 -6.22 -18.99
CA ASN A 86 9.03 -7.20 -19.19
C ASN A 86 8.42 -7.52 -17.82
N GLY A 87 7.13 -7.23 -17.63
CA GLY A 87 6.42 -7.53 -16.37
C GLY A 87 6.31 -9.05 -16.11
N TYR A 88 5.85 -9.41 -14.92
CA TYR A 88 5.77 -10.81 -14.49
C TYR A 88 4.61 -11.55 -15.15
N VAL A 89 4.91 -12.49 -16.06
CA VAL A 89 3.90 -13.34 -16.72
C VAL A 89 3.80 -14.67 -15.97
N HIS A 90 2.79 -14.80 -15.10
CA HIS A 90 2.67 -15.93 -14.17
C HIS A 90 2.74 -17.31 -14.85
N SER A 91 2.03 -17.48 -15.97
CA SER A 91 1.95 -18.77 -16.68
C SER A 91 3.28 -19.29 -17.22
N THR A 92 4.25 -18.41 -17.50
CA THR A 92 5.55 -18.79 -18.08
C THR A 92 6.72 -18.59 -17.12
N MET A 93 6.55 -17.73 -16.11
CA MET A 93 7.63 -17.28 -15.24
C MET A 93 7.54 -17.79 -13.79
N GLN A 94 6.47 -18.49 -13.39
CA GLN A 94 6.30 -18.94 -12.00
C GLN A 94 7.44 -19.81 -11.45
N GLU A 95 8.12 -20.56 -12.31
CA GLU A 95 9.26 -21.42 -11.94
C GLU A 95 10.62 -20.71 -12.04
N TRP A 96 10.66 -19.43 -12.43
CA TRP A 96 11.93 -18.73 -12.60
C TRP A 96 12.51 -18.35 -11.24
N SER A 97 13.79 -18.69 -11.03
CA SER A 97 14.49 -18.46 -9.76
C SER A 97 14.54 -16.99 -9.34
N VAL A 98 14.52 -16.05 -10.30
CA VAL A 98 14.49 -14.60 -10.02
C VAL A 98 13.26 -14.17 -9.22
N TYR A 99 12.15 -14.93 -9.30
CA TYR A 99 10.93 -14.70 -8.52
C TYR A 99 10.81 -15.60 -7.29
N GLY A 100 11.83 -16.42 -7.01
CA GLY A 100 11.87 -17.33 -5.86
C GLY A 100 12.25 -16.67 -4.53
N THR A 101 12.58 -15.37 -4.54
CA THR A 101 12.83 -14.60 -3.31
C THR A 101 11.55 -14.58 -2.47
N ARG A 102 11.64 -15.04 -1.22
CA ARG A 102 10.52 -14.96 -0.26
C ARG A 102 10.55 -13.62 0.44
N TYR A 103 9.37 -13.07 0.69
CA TYR A 103 9.18 -11.87 1.49
C TYR A 103 8.35 -12.20 2.71
N ALA A 104 8.90 -11.85 3.88
CA ALA A 104 8.21 -11.96 5.15
C ALA A 104 7.91 -10.57 5.71
N HIS A 105 6.83 -10.46 6.47
CA HIS A 105 6.48 -9.22 7.13
C HIS A 105 7.52 -8.84 8.18
N THR A 106 8.01 -7.59 8.15
CA THR A 106 8.86 -7.06 9.22
C THR A 106 8.04 -6.54 10.40
N PHE A 107 6.79 -6.17 10.14
CA PHE A 107 5.75 -5.86 11.11
C PHE A 107 4.37 -6.17 10.50
N LEU A 108 3.37 -6.44 11.36
CA LEU A 108 1.99 -6.64 10.91
C LEU A 108 1.49 -5.41 10.15
N PRO A 109 0.69 -5.55 9.07
CA PRO A 109 0.16 -4.41 8.33
C PRO A 109 -0.52 -3.38 9.26
N ARG A 110 -0.24 -2.10 9.00
CA ARG A 110 -0.75 -0.99 9.81
C ARG A 110 -1.54 -0.05 8.92
N LEU A 111 -2.84 0.09 9.20
CA LEU A 111 -3.70 1.07 8.55
C LEU A 111 -3.79 2.31 9.43
N TYR A 112 -3.15 3.39 8.97
CA TYR A 112 -3.16 4.65 9.67
C TYR A 112 -4.27 5.55 9.15
N ARG A 113 -4.99 6.18 10.07
CA ARG A 113 -5.89 7.29 9.78
C ARG A 113 -5.07 8.57 9.64
N VAL A 114 -5.13 9.20 8.47
CA VAL A 114 -4.34 10.40 8.15
C VAL A 114 -4.93 11.65 8.81
N ASP A 115 -6.24 11.63 9.08
CA ASP A 115 -6.99 12.72 9.74
C ASP A 115 -6.81 12.77 11.27
N ASP A 116 -6.11 11.80 11.87
CA ASP A 116 -5.81 11.79 13.29
C ASP A 116 -4.89 12.98 13.67
N PRO A 117 -5.26 13.84 14.62
CA PRO A 117 -4.42 14.97 15.03
C PRO A 117 -3.03 14.58 15.57
N ALA A 118 -2.87 13.36 16.08
CA ALA A 118 -1.57 12.85 16.50
C ALA A 118 -0.68 12.47 15.30
N MET A 119 -1.26 12.34 14.10
CA MET A 119 -0.55 12.22 12.84
C MET A 119 0.02 13.58 12.46
N ARG A 120 1.23 13.86 12.93
CA ARG A 120 1.92 15.16 12.75
C ARG A 120 2.46 15.29 11.33
N LEU A 121 1.57 15.57 10.38
CA LEU A 121 1.89 15.67 8.97
C LEU A 121 2.37 17.08 8.61
N LEU A 122 3.28 17.14 7.65
CA LEU A 122 3.59 18.39 6.97
C LEU A 122 2.42 18.73 6.05
N GLY A 123 1.74 19.84 6.32
CA GLY A 123 0.58 20.30 5.56
C GLY A 123 0.84 21.63 4.85
N ARG A 124 -0.06 21.99 3.95
CA ARG A 124 0.03 23.20 3.13
C ARG A 124 -0.08 24.48 3.95
N ASP A 125 -0.88 24.47 5.00
CA ASP A 125 -0.99 25.61 5.93
C ASP A 125 0.34 25.86 6.64
N MET A 126 1.00 24.79 7.10
CA MET A 126 2.33 24.88 7.71
C MET A 126 3.38 25.37 6.71
N LEU A 127 3.35 24.90 5.45
CA LEU A 127 4.27 25.40 4.42
C LEU A 127 4.00 26.84 4.02
N ALA A 128 2.74 27.30 4.08
CA ALA A 128 2.37 28.69 3.75
C ALA A 128 3.01 29.70 4.71
N GLU A 129 3.38 29.26 5.91
CA GLU A 129 4.16 30.05 6.88
C GLU A 129 5.68 30.03 6.62
N THR A 130 6.11 29.39 5.52
CA THR A 130 7.53 29.26 5.13
C THR A 130 7.77 29.79 3.71
N PHE A 131 9.04 29.84 3.30
CA PHE A 131 9.43 30.19 1.93
C PHE A 131 9.57 28.97 1.00
N VAL A 132 9.07 27.81 1.40
CA VAL A 132 9.21 26.55 0.66
C VAL A 132 8.03 26.37 -0.31
N GLN A 133 8.35 26.08 -1.58
CA GLN A 133 7.34 25.75 -2.58
C GLN A 133 6.91 24.28 -2.47
N ALA A 134 5.60 24.03 -2.39
CA ALA A 134 5.05 22.68 -2.24
C ALA A 134 5.32 21.77 -3.46
N GLN A 135 5.46 22.34 -4.66
CA GLN A 135 5.57 21.59 -5.92
C GLN A 135 6.88 20.82 -6.08
N GLY A 136 7.96 21.23 -5.39
CA GLY A 136 9.27 20.58 -5.44
C GLY A 136 9.61 19.76 -4.20
N LEU A 137 8.69 19.64 -3.26
CA LEU A 137 8.97 19.04 -1.96
C LEU A 137 9.00 17.51 -2.06
N SER A 138 10.15 16.91 -1.72
CA SER A 138 10.24 15.48 -1.38
C SER A 138 10.66 15.34 0.07
N PHE A 139 10.06 14.41 0.79
CA PHE A 139 10.38 14.16 2.19
C PHE A 139 10.11 12.70 2.57
N THR A 140 10.82 12.26 3.60
CA THR A 140 10.63 10.94 4.20
C THR A 140 9.96 11.10 5.56
N MET A 141 8.89 10.34 5.77
CA MET A 141 8.19 10.30 7.05
C MET A 141 8.49 8.98 7.77
N HIS A 142 8.84 9.10 9.05
CA HIS A 142 8.89 7.98 9.98
C HIS A 142 7.62 7.99 10.82
N ILE A 143 6.79 6.95 10.67
CA ILE A 143 5.54 6.82 11.42
C ILE A 143 5.78 5.86 12.58
N PRO A 144 5.49 6.27 13.82
CA PRO A 144 5.57 5.38 14.98
C PRO A 144 4.68 4.13 14.84
N GLU A 145 5.00 3.09 15.60
CA GLU A 145 4.15 1.90 15.68
C GLU A 145 2.73 2.22 16.16
N ARG A 146 2.61 3.18 17.08
CA ARG A 146 1.34 3.69 17.58
C ARG A 146 1.39 5.21 17.58
N VAL A 147 0.52 5.82 16.78
CA VAL A 147 0.34 7.27 16.64
C VAL A 147 -0.60 7.78 17.73
N SER A 148 -1.71 7.07 17.97
CA SER A 148 -2.68 7.36 19.04
C SER A 148 -3.28 6.07 19.60
N ALA A 149 -4.23 6.17 20.53
CA ALA A 149 -4.87 4.99 21.12
C ALA A 149 -5.58 4.09 20.07
N PHE A 150 -5.99 4.67 18.94
CA PHE A 150 -6.78 3.98 17.90
C PHE A 150 -6.11 4.05 16.52
N ASN A 151 -4.83 4.43 16.47
CA ASN A 151 -4.10 4.62 15.23
C ASN A 151 -2.67 4.06 15.37
N PRO A 152 -2.30 3.01 14.63
CA PRO A 152 -3.04 2.38 13.54
C PRO A 152 -4.27 1.60 14.05
N SER A 153 -5.17 1.29 13.12
CA SER A 153 -6.34 0.45 13.37
C SER A 153 -5.93 -0.89 14.01
N SER A 154 -6.70 -1.35 14.99
CA SER A 154 -6.49 -2.67 15.60
C SER A 154 -6.93 -3.82 14.70
N ASN A 155 -7.80 -3.56 13.72
CA ASN A 155 -8.29 -4.53 12.74
C ASN A 155 -8.52 -3.79 11.42
N TRP A 156 -7.48 -3.76 10.59
CA TRP A 156 -7.50 -2.99 9.35
C TRP A 156 -8.42 -3.63 8.32
N GLU A 157 -8.60 -4.95 8.36
CA GLU A 157 -9.47 -5.70 7.44
C GLU A 157 -10.92 -5.23 7.57
N THR A 158 -11.44 -5.21 8.80
CA THR A 158 -12.81 -4.73 9.07
C THR A 158 -12.96 -3.25 8.75
N GLU A 159 -11.93 -2.43 8.96
CA GLU A 159 -12.01 -1.00 8.60
C GLU A 159 -12.11 -0.79 7.10
N LEU A 160 -11.40 -1.58 6.28
CA LEU A 160 -11.54 -1.53 4.82
C LEU A 160 -12.92 -2.01 4.34
N GLU A 161 -13.47 -3.08 4.94
CA GLU A 161 -14.81 -3.57 4.60
C GLU A 161 -15.90 -2.51 4.85
N VAL A 162 -15.77 -1.75 5.94
CA VAL A 162 -16.68 -0.63 6.22
C VAL A 162 -16.52 0.48 5.17
N MET A 163 -15.30 0.77 4.73
CA MET A 163 -15.06 1.78 3.70
C MET A 163 -15.68 1.43 2.35
N ASP A 164 -15.69 0.15 1.96
CA ASP A 164 -16.29 -0.32 0.69
C ASP A 164 -17.84 -0.24 0.67
N THR A 165 -18.48 -0.02 1.82
CA THR A 165 -19.94 0.09 1.95
C THR A 165 -20.51 1.51 1.95
N ILE A 166 -19.66 2.54 1.88
CA ILE A 166 -20.03 3.97 1.89
C ILE A 166 -19.90 4.55 0.48
#